data_AF-A0A090RT67-F1
#
_entry.id   AF-A0A090RT67-F1
#
_cell.length_a   1.000
_cell.length_b   1.000
_cell.length_c   1.000
_cell.angle_alpha   90.00
_cell.angle_beta   90.00
_cell.angle_gamma   90.00
#
_symmetry.space_group_name_H-M   'P 1'
#
loop_
_entity.id
_entity.type
_entity.pdbx_description
1 polymer ?
#
loop_
_entity_poly.entity_id
_entity_poly.type
_entity_poly.pdbx_seq_one_letter_code
_entity_poly.pdbx_strand_id
1 'polypeptide(L)' 'MEELSEWRFLDNEQRQDKVDQLSGEQSTHQCQQCGEPAYCDISAGKSTCWCFELEKRDTSELEKSATCLCRKCLSKLPLK' A
#
# COMPACT_ATOMS: atom_id res chain seq x y z
N MET A 1 -0.08 -7.46 -12.03
CA MET A 1 1.04 -8.38 -11.69
C MET A 1 2.39 -7.70 -12.02
N GLU A 2 2.46 -6.36 -11.97
CA GLU A 2 3.63 -5.57 -12.38
C GLU A 2 4.70 -5.49 -11.28
N GLU A 3 4.30 -5.43 -10.01
CA GLU A 3 5.22 -5.35 -8.87
C GLU A 3 6.25 -6.50 -8.79
N LEU A 4 5.87 -7.74 -9.17
CA LEU A 4 6.81 -8.87 -9.25
C LEU A 4 7.76 -8.76 -10.45
N SER A 5 7.33 -8.10 -11.52
CA SER A 5 8.16 -7.86 -12.71
C SER A 5 9.18 -6.75 -12.47
N GLU A 6 8.85 -5.78 -11.60
CA GLU A 6 9.76 -4.70 -11.19
C GLU A 6 10.84 -5.17 -10.22
N TRP A 7 10.54 -6.18 -9.39
CA TRP A 7 11.48 -6.71 -8.39
C TRP A 7 12.87 -7.05 -8.95
N ARG A 8 12.92 -7.59 -10.18
CA ARG A 8 14.19 -7.96 -10.85
C ARG A 8 15.07 -6.76 -11.18
N PHE A 9 14.47 -5.57 -11.30
CA PHE A 9 15.15 -4.32 -11.62
C PHE A 9 15.54 -3.52 -10.37
N LEU A 10 14.97 -3.86 -9.21
CA LEU A 10 15.36 -3.27 -7.93
C LEU A 10 16.72 -3.80 -7.46
N ASP A 11 17.55 -2.92 -6.92
CA ASP A 11 18.76 -3.29 -6.20
C ASP A 11 18.46 -3.85 -4.80
N ASN A 12 19.50 -4.27 -4.06
CA ASN A 12 19.30 -4.87 -2.74
C ASN A 12 18.73 -3.88 -1.70
N GLU A 13 19.08 -2.61 -1.77
CA GLU A 13 18.60 -1.59 -0.83
C GLU A 13 17.11 -1.32 -1.09
N GLN A 14 16.74 -1.12 -2.36
CA GLN A 14 15.35 -0.92 -2.78
C GLN A 14 14.46 -2.13 -2.47
N ARG A 15 14.99 -3.35 -2.61
CA ARG A 15 14.28 -4.56 -2.22
C ARG A 15 14.07 -4.63 -0.72
N GLN A 16 15.10 -4.31 0.07
CA GLN A 16 14.98 -4.29 1.53
C GLN A 16 13.95 -3.25 1.97
N ASP A 17 13.98 -2.04 1.41
CA ASP A 17 12.96 -1.01 1.67
C ASP A 17 11.55 -1.51 1.37
N LYS A 18 11.37 -2.23 0.25
CA LYS A 18 10.07 -2.82 -0.08
C LYS A 18 9.67 -3.92 0.90
N VAL A 19 10.60 -4.74 1.37
CA VAL A 19 10.33 -5.73 2.43
C VAL A 19 9.90 -5.02 3.71
N ASP A 20 10.63 -3.99 4.15
CA ASP A 20 10.35 -3.25 5.38
C ASP A 20 8.97 -2.56 5.32
N GLN A 21 8.59 -2.04 4.16
CA GLN A 21 7.25 -1.47 3.94
C GLN A 21 6.14 -2.53 4.01
N LEU A 22 6.41 -3.76 3.53
CA LEU A 22 5.46 -4.87 3.53
C LEU A 22 5.38 -5.59 4.88
N SER A 23 6.49 -5.64 5.63
CA SER A 23 6.57 -6.17 7.00
C SER A 23 5.94 -5.21 8.01
N GLY A 24 5.89 -3.92 7.67
CA GLY A 24 5.39 -2.86 8.53
C GLY A 24 6.47 -2.23 9.43
N GLU A 25 7.75 -2.56 9.22
CA GLU A 25 8.89 -1.90 9.84
C GLU A 25 9.01 -0.45 9.37
N GLN A 26 8.68 -0.18 8.11
CA GLN A 26 8.46 1.17 7.59
C GLN A 26 6.96 1.45 7.46
N SER A 27 6.53 2.56 8.05
CA SER A 27 5.13 2.96 8.03
C SER A 27 4.97 4.47 7.95
N THR A 28 3.89 4.89 7.31
CA THR A 28 3.49 6.30 7.21
C THR A 28 2.29 6.62 8.10
N HIS A 29 1.46 5.61 8.39
CA HIS A 29 0.25 5.73 9.21
C HIS A 29 -0.26 4.34 9.62
N GLN A 30 -1.22 4.30 10.54
CA GLN A 30 -1.94 3.07 10.89
C GLN A 30 -3.19 2.91 10.02
N CYS A 31 -3.45 1.68 9.58
CA CYS A 31 -4.65 1.33 8.83
C CYS A 31 -5.89 1.51 9.71
N GLN A 32 -6.86 2.32 9.28
CA GLN A 32 -8.05 2.58 10.09
C GLN A 32 -8.98 1.36 10.25
N GLN A 33 -8.85 0.35 9.38
CA GLN A 33 -9.69 -0.85 9.43
C GLN A 33 -9.15 -1.95 10.35
N CYS A 34 -7.82 -2.13 10.43
CA CYS A 34 -7.21 -3.19 11.23
C CYS A 34 -6.19 -2.72 12.28
N GLY A 35 -5.81 -1.45 12.29
CA GLY A 35 -4.79 -0.89 13.17
C GLY A 35 -3.34 -1.26 12.82
N GLU A 36 -3.13 -2.15 11.85
CA GLU A 36 -1.78 -2.53 11.41
C GLU A 36 -1.07 -1.36 10.70
N PRO A 37 0.29 -1.33 10.70
CA PRO A 37 1.06 -0.35 9.95
C PRO A 37 0.72 -0.37 8.45
N ALA A 38 0.59 0.81 7.86
CA ALA A 38 0.38 0.99 6.43
C ALA A 38 1.41 1.98 5.85
N TYR A 39 1.82 1.70 4.61
CA TYR A 39 2.75 2.54 3.88
C TYR A 39 2.09 3.14 2.64
N CYS A 40 2.12 4.46 2.53
CA CYS A 40 1.64 5.23 1.39
C CYS A 40 2.81 6.02 0.80
N ASP A 41 3.18 5.70 -0.44
CA ASP A 41 4.29 6.37 -1.12
C ASP A 41 4.03 7.88 -1.30
N ILE A 42 2.77 8.31 -1.49
CA ILE A 42 2.41 9.74 -1.57
C ILE A 42 2.68 10.45 -0.23
N SER A 43 2.28 9.84 0.89
CA SER A 43 2.56 10.38 2.22
C SER A 43 4.05 10.44 2.54
N ALA A 44 4.83 9.53 1.95
CA ALA A 44 6.30 9.54 2.02
C ALA A 44 6.96 10.54 1.06
N GLY A 45 6.18 11.34 0.31
CA GLY A 45 6.69 12.38 -0.58
C GLY A 45 7.00 11.92 -2.02
N LYS A 46 6.61 10.70 -2.40
CA LYS A 46 6.73 10.21 -3.78
C LYS A 46 5.56 10.67 -4.64
N SER A 47 5.71 10.55 -5.96
CA SER A 47 4.70 10.96 -6.95
C SER A 47 3.70 9.85 -7.31
N THR A 48 4.06 8.59 -7.07
CA THR A 48 3.25 7.40 -7.40
C THR A 48 3.08 6.52 -6.16
N CYS A 49 2.04 5.69 -6.12
CA CYS A 49 1.79 4.74 -5.03
C CYS A 49 1.39 3.39 -5.58
N TRP A 50 1.81 2.31 -4.91
CA TRP A 50 1.48 0.93 -5.28
C TRP A 50 -0.02 0.69 -5.48
N CYS A 51 -0.90 1.41 -4.79
CA CYS A 51 -2.34 1.23 -4.91
C CYS A 51 -2.91 1.75 -6.24
N PHE A 52 -2.15 2.56 -7.00
CA PHE A 52 -2.59 3.08 -8.29
C PHE A 52 -2.58 2.02 -9.39
N GLU A 53 -1.74 0.99 -9.23
CA GLU A 53 -1.66 -0.16 -10.14
C GLU A 53 -2.68 -1.25 -9.78
N LEU A 54 -3.43 -1.08 -8.69
CA LEU A 54 -4.49 -2.01 -8.33
C LEU A 54 -5.79 -1.67 -9.04
N GLU A 55 -6.53 -2.72 -9.37
CA GLU A 55 -7.92 -2.59 -9.78
C GLU A 55 -8.71 -1.82 -8.72
N LYS A 56 -9.54 -0.88 -9.19
CA LYS A 56 -10.30 0.01 -8.32
C LYS A 56 -11.23 -0.82 -7.43
N ARG A 57 -11.10 -0.58 -6.13
CA ARG A 57 -11.93 -1.20 -5.11
C ARG A 57 -13.12 -0.31 -4.79
N ASP A 58 -14.26 -0.92 -4.50
CA ASP A 58 -15.39 -0.18 -3.97
C ASP A 58 -15.11 0.21 -2.51
N THR A 59 -15.11 1.51 -2.26
CA THR A 59 -14.88 2.12 -0.94
C THR A 59 -16.14 2.82 -0.43
N SER A 60 -17.28 2.66 -1.11
CA SER A 60 -18.51 3.39 -0.81
C SER A 60 -19.09 3.07 0.57
N GLU A 61 -18.83 1.88 1.11
CA GLU A 61 -19.27 1.45 2.44
C GLU A 61 -18.27 1.82 3.56
N LEU A 62 -17.13 2.41 3.21
CA LEU A 62 -16.14 2.84 4.20
C LEU A 62 -16.47 4.25 4.70
N GLU A 63 -16.27 4.45 6.00
CA GLU A 63 -16.22 5.79 6.58
C GLU A 63 -15.18 6.62 5.85
N LYS A 64 -15.52 7.87 5.53
CA LYS A 64 -14.60 8.78 4.83
C LYS A 64 -13.39 9.04 5.70
N SER A 65 -12.29 8.37 5.40
CA SER A 65 -11.01 8.55 6.07
C SER A 65 -10.12 9.54 5.33
N ALA A 66 -9.27 10.23 6.08
CA ALA A 66 -8.17 11.01 5.50
C ALA A 66 -6.97 10.14 5.11
N THR A 67 -6.93 8.88 5.57
CA THR A 67 -5.78 7.97 5.41
C THR A 67 -6.15 6.70 4.65
N CYS A 68 -5.20 6.15 3.91
CA CYS A 68 -5.37 4.91 3.14
C CYS A 68 -5.58 3.68 4.04
N LEU A 69 -6.01 2.59 3.43
CA LEU A 69 -6.01 1.26 4.04
C LEU A 69 -4.71 0.53 3.74
N CYS A 70 -4.33 -0.41 4.62
CA CYS A 70 -3.23 -1.34 4.32
C CYS A 70 -3.61 -2.25 3.15
N ARG A 71 -2.59 -2.84 2.52
CA ARG A 71 -2.76 -3.74 1.37
C ARG A 71 -3.70 -4.91 1.63
N LYS A 72 -3.65 -5.50 2.83
CA LYS A 72 -4.51 -6.61 3.23
C LYS A 72 -5.98 -6.21 3.34
N CYS A 73 -6.26 -5.02 3.86
CA CYS A 73 -7.63 -4.51 4.01
C CYS A 73 -8.19 -4.09 2.66
N LEU A 74 -7.40 -3.35 1.87
CA LEU A 74 -7.79 -2.90 0.55
C LEU A 74 -8.12 -4.07 -0.39
N SER A 75 -7.35 -5.16 -0.35
CA SER A 75 -7.58 -6.33 -1.22
C SER A 75 -8.84 -7.15 -0.87
N LYS A 76 -9.37 -7.00 0.35
CA LYS A 76 -10.62 -7.64 0.79
C LYS A 76 -11.87 -6.90 0.31
N LEU A 77 -11.74 -5.66 -0.12
CA LEU A 77 -12.87 -4.90 -0.64
C LEU A 77 -13.33 -5.47 -1.99
N PRO A 78 -14.64 -5.40 -2.27
CA PRO A 78 -15.15 -5.79 -3.57
C PRO A 78 -14.55 -4.93 -4.68
N LEU A 79 -14.43 -5.51 -5.87
CA LEU A 79 -14.02 -4.78 -7.08
C LEU A 79 -15.20 -3.92 -7.57
N LYS A 80 -14.87 -2.80 -8.22
CA LYS A 80 -15.83 -1.86 -8.81
C LYS A 80 -15.81 -1.88 -10.33
#